data_AF-A0AA39Z9Z7-F1
#
_entry.id   AF-A0AA39Z9Z7-F1
#
_cell.length_a   1.000
_cell.length_b   1.000
_cell.length_c   1.000
_cell.angle_alpha   90.00
_cell.angle_beta   90.00
_cell.angle_gamma   90.00
#
_symmetry.space_group_name_H-M   'P 1'
#
loop_
_entity.id
_entity.type
_entity.pdbx_description
1 polymer ?
#
loop_
_entity_poly.entity_id
_entity_poly.type
_entity_poly.pdbx_seq_one_letter_code
_entity_poly.pdbx_strand_id
1 'polypeptide(L)'
;MASTHHCLASLARLSLSTPTRPTVASTIPKFLVPSVATPQVRHASGGSGGGMRKKPVKKKKTYKTFRSYDLTPMEQFTLCDAMRYLRAAEVGHPPTMVKYDLAVKVKTQKSGPVLRSAIRLPFPVKTDTRIGVICPEGSALATEAQQLGAVAVGEESLFEAVRRGDIAFNKLICHTDSQEALKKAQVNRILGPKGLMPNPKRGTITSDIKATMQELIGADEYRERSGVVRMAVGQLGFSPQMLADNIKALMSKLKDNINQLDDNLPKAIDEVVLSTTHGPGFSLNSKFAPTDDKIKPEHLATAM
;
A
#
# COMPACT_ATOMS: atom_id res chain seq x y z
N MET A 1 -29.78 -54.43 -37.16
CA MET A 1 -29.20 -55.22 -38.27
C MET A 1 -28.08 -54.37 -38.87
N ALA A 2 -26.79 -54.57 -38.53
CA ALA A 2 -25.85 -55.57 -39.10
C ALA A 2 -25.86 -55.55 -40.64
N SER A 3 -24.78 -55.40 -41.42
CA SER A 3 -23.33 -55.48 -41.14
C SER A 3 -22.47 -54.80 -42.24
N THR A 4 -21.24 -54.45 -41.85
CA THR A 4 -19.91 -54.46 -42.52
C THR A 4 -19.74 -54.73 -44.03
N HIS A 5 -18.92 -53.90 -44.68
CA HIS A 5 -17.81 -54.28 -45.59
C HIS A 5 -16.71 -53.19 -45.46
N HIS A 6 -15.60 -53.41 -44.73
CA HIS A 6 -14.33 -53.98 -45.19
C HIS A 6 -13.71 -53.31 -46.43
N CYS A 7 -12.70 -52.46 -46.19
CA CYS A 7 -11.53 -52.36 -47.07
C CYS A 7 -10.27 -52.36 -46.19
N LEU A 8 -9.44 -53.38 -46.40
CA LEU A 8 -8.18 -53.65 -45.73
C LEU A 8 -7.00 -53.10 -46.56
N ALA A 9 -5.96 -52.71 -45.82
CA ALA A 9 -4.53 -52.73 -46.17
C ALA A 9 -3.91 -51.60 -47.01
N SER A 10 -3.06 -50.79 -46.36
CA SER A 10 -1.59 -50.96 -46.41
C SER A 10 -0.97 -50.32 -45.16
N LEU A 11 -0.49 -51.09 -44.18
CA LEU A 11 0.89 -51.57 -44.03
C LEU A 11 1.97 -50.50 -44.23
N ALA A 12 2.07 -49.58 -43.27
CA ALA A 12 3.35 -49.03 -42.84
C ALA A 12 3.56 -49.36 -41.35
N ARG A 13 4.16 -50.53 -41.11
CA ARG A 13 4.88 -50.81 -39.85
C ARG A 13 6.18 -50.00 -39.90
N LEU A 14 6.53 -49.30 -38.83
CA LEU A 14 7.76 -49.56 -38.05
C LEU A 14 7.93 -48.56 -36.88
N SER A 15 7.97 -49.15 -35.69
CA SER A 15 8.57 -48.72 -34.41
C SER A 15 8.15 -47.40 -33.76
N LEU A 16 7.20 -47.51 -32.82
CA LEU A 16 7.13 -46.66 -31.63
C LEU A 16 8.32 -47.02 -30.71
N SER A 17 9.25 -46.09 -30.51
CA SER A 17 10.22 -46.19 -29.41
C SER A 17 9.69 -45.38 -28.21
N THR A 18 9.46 -46.07 -27.11
CA THR A 18 9.13 -45.48 -25.81
C THR A 18 10.34 -44.72 -25.25
N PRO A 19 10.18 -43.51 -24.66
CA PRO A 19 11.28 -42.90 -23.93
C PRO A 19 11.53 -43.68 -22.63
N THR A 20 12.72 -44.27 -22.53
CA THR A 20 13.23 -44.93 -21.32
C THR A 20 13.49 -43.91 -20.22
N ARG A 21 12.91 -44.16 -19.05
CA ARG A 21 13.17 -43.49 -17.77
C ARG A 21 14.64 -43.70 -17.35
N PRO A 22 15.43 -42.66 -17.03
CA PRO A 22 16.78 -42.87 -16.52
C PRO A 22 16.72 -43.44 -15.09
N THR A 23 17.37 -44.58 -14.92
CA THR A 23 17.59 -45.27 -13.65
C THR A 23 18.62 -44.56 -12.79
N VAL A 24 18.29 -44.51 -11.50
CA VAL A 24 19.03 -44.03 -10.32
C VAL A 24 20.55 -44.27 -10.40
N ALA A 25 21.33 -43.19 -10.46
CA ALA A 25 22.73 -43.18 -10.02
C ALA A 25 22.79 -42.45 -8.68
N SER A 26 23.22 -43.17 -7.65
CA SER A 26 23.26 -42.76 -6.25
C SER A 26 24.11 -41.51 -6.03
N THR A 27 23.47 -40.34 -5.96
CA THR A 27 24.08 -39.10 -5.49
C THR A 27 23.97 -39.02 -3.97
N ILE A 28 25.08 -39.29 -3.29
CA ILE A 28 25.24 -39.07 -1.86
C ILE A 28 25.02 -37.56 -1.57
N PRO A 29 24.21 -37.18 -0.57
CA PRO A 29 23.99 -35.77 -0.22
C PRO A 29 25.28 -35.11 0.28
N LYS A 30 25.48 -33.84 -0.11
CA LYS A 30 26.68 -33.00 0.12
C LYS A 30 27.05 -32.72 1.59
N PHE A 31 26.40 -33.36 2.56
CA PHE A 31 26.66 -33.21 3.99
C PHE A 31 27.57 -34.31 4.58
N LEU A 32 28.03 -35.29 3.79
CA LEU A 32 28.79 -36.45 4.28
C LEU A 32 30.19 -36.62 3.65
N VAL A 33 30.92 -35.54 3.34
CA VAL A 33 32.33 -35.66 2.92
C VAL A 33 33.25 -35.26 4.07
N PRO A 34 34.11 -36.17 4.58
CA PRO A 34 35.06 -35.85 5.64
C PRO A 34 36.19 -34.94 5.11
N SER A 35 36.58 -33.96 5.93
CA SER A 35 37.61 -32.97 5.63
C SER A 35 39.00 -33.61 5.53
N VAL A 36 39.44 -33.95 4.33
CA VAL A 36 40.86 -34.25 4.07
C VAL A 36 41.57 -32.92 3.80
N ALA A 37 42.43 -32.54 4.73
CA ALA A 37 43.29 -31.36 4.62
C ALA A 37 44.36 -31.58 3.53
N THR A 38 44.12 -31.04 2.33
CA THR A 38 45.17 -30.86 1.32
C THR A 38 45.92 -29.56 1.58
N PRO A 39 47.27 -29.57 1.66
CA PRO A 39 48.04 -28.36 1.84
C PRO A 39 47.92 -27.49 0.58
N GLN A 40 47.48 -26.24 0.75
CA GLN A 40 47.51 -25.26 -0.32
C GLN A 40 48.96 -24.91 -0.66
N VAL A 41 49.50 -25.54 -1.70
CA VAL A 41 50.72 -25.07 -2.35
C VAL A 41 50.38 -23.78 -3.09
N ARG A 42 50.87 -22.65 -2.58
CA ARG A 42 50.81 -21.36 -3.27
C ARG A 42 51.80 -21.36 -4.42
N HIS A 43 51.34 -21.67 -5.63
CA HIS A 43 52.13 -21.36 -6.83
C HIS A 43 52.10 -19.84 -7.07
N ALA A 44 53.26 -19.20 -6.95
CA ALA A 44 53.48 -17.85 -7.44
C ALA A 44 53.53 -17.90 -8.98
N SER A 45 52.41 -17.61 -9.64
CA SER A 45 52.38 -17.43 -11.09
C SER A 45 52.99 -16.06 -11.43
N GLY A 46 54.32 -16.03 -11.57
CA GLY A 46 55.01 -14.99 -12.33
C GLY A 46 54.70 -15.18 -13.82
N GLY A 47 53.55 -14.66 -14.25
CA GLY A 47 53.12 -14.69 -15.64
C GLY A 47 52.67 -13.30 -16.04
N SER A 48 53.43 -12.66 -16.93
CA SER A 48 53.05 -11.47 -17.70
C SER A 48 51.86 -11.80 -18.60
N GLY A 49 50.68 -11.95 -18.00
CA GLY A 49 49.41 -12.14 -18.69
C GLY A 49 48.84 -10.78 -19.03
N GLY A 50 48.80 -10.45 -20.33
CA GLY A 50 48.18 -9.24 -20.85
C GLY A 50 46.81 -9.03 -20.22
N GLY A 51 46.67 -7.93 -19.48
CA GLY A 51 45.43 -7.55 -18.84
C GLY A 51 44.34 -7.42 -19.90
N MET A 52 43.43 -8.38 -19.94
CA MET A 52 42.23 -8.27 -20.76
C MET A 52 41.43 -7.09 -20.21
N ARG A 53 41.62 -5.91 -20.81
CA ARG A 53 40.89 -4.68 -20.48
C ARG A 53 39.41 -5.03 -20.53
N LYS A 54 38.77 -5.20 -19.36
CA LYS A 54 37.31 -5.27 -19.26
C LYS A 54 36.79 -4.03 -20.00
N LYS A 55 36.14 -4.23 -21.15
CA LYS A 55 35.53 -3.13 -21.91
C LYS A 55 34.68 -2.32 -20.93
N PRO A 56 34.78 -0.98 -20.91
CA PRO A 56 34.01 -0.18 -19.98
C PRO A 56 32.54 -0.49 -20.20
N VAL A 57 31.91 -1.13 -19.22
CA VAL A 57 30.47 -1.37 -19.24
C VAL A 57 29.83 0.00 -19.24
N LYS A 58 29.20 0.38 -20.36
CA LYS A 58 28.49 1.65 -20.50
C LYS A 58 27.51 1.76 -19.33
N LYS A 59 27.74 2.72 -18.43
CA LYS A 59 26.84 2.97 -17.29
C LYS A 59 25.45 3.27 -17.87
N LYS A 60 24.44 2.48 -17.50
CA LYS A 60 23.06 2.72 -17.93
C LYS A 60 22.64 4.12 -17.46
N LYS A 61 22.02 4.91 -18.34
CA LYS A 61 21.54 6.27 -18.02
C LYS A 61 20.50 6.18 -16.90
N THR A 62 20.74 6.88 -15.80
CA THR A 62 19.78 6.99 -14.69
C THR A 62 18.99 8.29 -14.79
N TYR A 63 17.67 8.20 -14.65
CA TYR A 63 16.78 9.35 -14.67
C TYR A 63 16.48 9.82 -13.25
N LYS A 64 16.59 11.14 -13.02
CA LYS A 64 16.33 11.80 -11.73
C LYS A 64 14.83 11.82 -11.38
N THR A 65 13.96 11.99 -12.37
CA THR A 65 12.51 12.02 -12.21
C THR A 65 11.88 10.65 -12.44
N PHE A 66 10.65 10.50 -11.94
CA PHE A 66 9.80 9.37 -12.32
C PHE A 66 9.37 9.48 -13.79
N ARG A 67 9.03 8.34 -14.40
CA ARG A 67 8.60 8.32 -15.81
C ARG A 67 7.22 8.98 -15.93
N SER A 68 7.16 10.08 -16.67
CA SER A 68 5.92 10.65 -17.15
C SER A 68 5.51 9.98 -18.46
N TYR A 69 4.20 9.89 -18.68
CA TYR A 69 3.60 9.44 -19.93
C TYR A 69 2.77 10.58 -20.49
N ASP A 70 2.62 10.64 -21.81
CA ASP A 70 1.73 11.61 -22.44
C ASP A 70 0.29 11.13 -22.24
N LEU A 71 -0.52 11.97 -21.59
CA LEU A 71 -1.89 11.64 -21.20
C LEU A 71 -2.93 12.05 -22.26
N THR A 72 -2.51 12.73 -23.34
CA THR A 72 -3.40 13.18 -24.41
C THR A 72 -4.16 12.06 -25.15
N PRO A 73 -3.60 10.86 -25.40
CA PRO A 73 -4.35 9.79 -26.06
C PRO A 73 -5.20 8.96 -25.08
N MET A 74 -5.14 9.23 -23.78
CA MET A 74 -5.80 8.42 -22.76
C MET A 74 -7.27 8.82 -22.61
N GLU A 75 -8.17 7.83 -22.63
CA GLU A 75 -9.58 8.05 -22.34
C GLU A 75 -9.76 8.37 -20.85
N GLN A 76 -10.47 9.46 -20.56
CA GLN A 76 -10.75 9.92 -19.20
C GLN A 76 -12.25 9.87 -18.93
N PHE A 77 -12.60 9.39 -17.76
CA PHE A 77 -13.99 9.21 -17.34
C PHE A 77 -14.42 10.31 -16.37
N THR A 78 -15.70 10.67 -16.43
CA THR A 78 -16.31 11.50 -15.40
C THR A 78 -16.47 10.69 -14.11
N LEU A 79 -16.65 11.36 -12.98
CA LEU A 79 -16.81 10.64 -11.70
C LEU A 79 -18.03 9.71 -11.73
N CYS A 80 -19.17 10.18 -12.24
CA CYS A 80 -20.39 9.37 -12.31
C CYS A 80 -20.22 8.14 -13.24
N ASP A 81 -19.58 8.32 -14.40
CA ASP A 81 -19.36 7.21 -15.33
C ASP A 81 -18.37 6.19 -14.75
N ALA A 82 -17.28 6.64 -14.13
CA ALA A 82 -16.33 5.76 -13.45
C ALA A 82 -17.02 4.98 -12.31
N MET A 83 -17.83 5.65 -11.48
CA MET A 83 -18.60 5.00 -10.42
C MET A 83 -19.55 3.92 -10.96
N ARG A 84 -20.22 4.18 -12.09
CA ARG A 84 -21.10 3.21 -12.74
C ARG A 84 -20.36 1.91 -13.08
N TYR A 85 -19.21 2.02 -13.74
CA TYR A 85 -18.41 0.84 -14.12
C TYR A 85 -17.83 0.12 -12.90
N LEU A 86 -17.33 0.87 -11.91
CA LEU A 86 -16.77 0.30 -10.68
C LEU A 86 -17.84 -0.45 -9.87
N ARG A 87 -19.06 0.08 -9.78
CA ARG A 87 -20.17 -0.60 -9.10
C ARG A 87 -20.59 -1.88 -9.81
N ALA A 88 -20.60 -1.86 -11.14
CA ALA A 88 -20.86 -3.08 -11.92
C ALA A 88 -19.78 -4.15 -11.67
N ALA A 89 -18.51 -3.75 -11.52
CA ALA A 89 -17.41 -4.65 -11.23
C ALA A 89 -17.48 -5.28 -9.82
N GLU A 90 -18.04 -4.55 -8.85
CA GLU A 90 -18.10 -4.97 -7.44
C GLU A 90 -19.44 -5.61 -7.05
N VAL A 91 -20.26 -6.02 -8.02
CA VAL A 91 -21.55 -6.66 -7.78
C VAL A 91 -21.39 -7.91 -6.88
N GLY A 92 -22.28 -8.07 -5.90
CA GLY A 92 -22.26 -9.19 -4.96
C GLY A 92 -21.32 -9.03 -3.76
N HIS A 93 -20.57 -7.92 -3.65
CA HIS A 93 -19.75 -7.63 -2.48
C HIS A 93 -20.48 -6.72 -1.47
N PRO A 94 -20.22 -6.86 -0.16
CA PRO A 94 -20.85 -6.02 0.84
C PRO A 94 -20.43 -4.55 0.70
N PRO A 95 -21.38 -3.59 0.67
CA PRO A 95 -21.11 -2.19 0.31
C PRO A 95 -20.26 -1.43 1.33
N THR A 96 -20.19 -1.92 2.58
CA THR A 96 -19.38 -1.34 3.66
C THR A 96 -17.92 -1.81 3.63
N MET A 97 -17.64 -2.95 2.98
CA MET A 97 -16.31 -3.55 2.95
C MET A 97 -15.47 -3.00 1.80
N VAL A 98 -16.09 -2.89 0.61
CA VAL A 98 -15.42 -2.43 -0.60
C VAL A 98 -15.21 -0.92 -0.53
N LYS A 99 -13.98 -0.50 -0.79
CA LYS A 99 -13.56 0.90 -0.74
C LYS A 99 -13.12 1.41 -2.10
N TYR A 100 -13.39 2.68 -2.34
CA TYR A 100 -12.81 3.45 -3.43
C TYR A 100 -11.41 3.93 -3.02
N ASP A 101 -10.39 3.57 -3.79
CA ASP A 101 -9.01 4.03 -3.63
C ASP A 101 -8.66 5.03 -4.73
N LEU A 102 -8.11 6.18 -4.33
CA LEU A 102 -7.65 7.22 -5.24
C LEU A 102 -6.13 7.19 -5.33
N ALA A 103 -5.60 6.96 -6.53
CA ALA A 103 -4.19 7.02 -6.84
C ALA A 103 -3.88 8.33 -7.59
N VAL A 104 -3.24 9.28 -6.89
CA VAL A 104 -2.81 10.56 -7.46
C VAL A 104 -1.33 10.47 -7.82
N LYS A 105 -1.03 10.52 -9.12
CA LYS A 105 0.33 10.53 -9.64
C LYS A 105 0.88 11.96 -9.61
N VAL A 106 2.07 12.12 -9.04
CA VAL A 106 2.74 13.40 -8.85
C VAL A 106 4.06 13.39 -9.62
N LYS A 107 4.26 14.42 -10.46
CA LYS A 107 5.55 14.72 -11.09
C LYS A 107 6.51 15.17 -10.00
N THR A 108 7.53 14.38 -9.73
CA THR A 108 8.51 14.64 -8.68
C THR A 108 9.85 13.98 -8.98
N GLN A 109 10.89 14.42 -8.28
CA GLN A 109 12.21 13.78 -8.32
C GLN A 109 12.25 12.57 -7.39
N LYS A 110 13.07 11.57 -7.74
CA LYS A 110 13.26 10.37 -6.92
C LYS A 110 13.96 10.65 -5.59
N SER A 111 14.77 11.71 -5.54
CA SER A 111 15.54 12.13 -4.36
C SER A 111 14.91 13.30 -3.61
N GLY A 112 13.68 13.71 -3.96
CA GLY A 112 12.99 14.83 -3.33
C GLY A 112 12.33 14.47 -1.99
N PRO A 113 11.90 15.48 -1.22
CA PRO A 113 11.06 15.28 -0.05
C PRO A 113 9.75 14.56 -0.43
N VAL A 114 9.22 13.74 0.48
CA VAL A 114 7.97 12.98 0.26
C VAL A 114 6.79 13.71 0.87
N LEU A 115 5.65 13.76 0.16
CA LEU A 115 4.41 14.27 0.74
C LEU A 115 3.92 13.32 1.82
N ARG A 116 3.70 13.85 3.03
CA ARG A 116 3.09 13.14 4.14
C ARG A 116 2.19 14.11 4.89
N SER A 117 0.91 13.76 5.01
CA SER A 117 -0.07 14.58 5.70
C SER A 117 -1.21 13.73 6.22
N ALA A 118 -2.03 14.33 7.07
CA ALA A 118 -3.30 13.79 7.52
C ALA A 118 -4.43 14.70 7.05
N ILE A 119 -5.56 14.09 6.71
CA ILE A 119 -6.77 14.81 6.31
C ILE A 119 -7.97 14.18 7.00
N ARG A 120 -8.86 15.04 7.51
CA ARG A 120 -10.19 14.63 7.94
C ARG A 120 -11.14 14.75 6.75
N LEU A 121 -11.65 13.61 6.29
CA LEU A 121 -12.63 13.59 5.21
C LEU A 121 -14.00 14.04 5.73
N PRO A 122 -14.79 14.79 4.93
CA PRO A 122 -16.16 15.14 5.26
C PRO A 122 -17.03 13.91 5.59
N PHE A 123 -16.88 12.85 4.79
CA PHE A 123 -17.55 11.57 5.01
C PHE A 123 -16.52 10.49 5.39
N PRO A 124 -16.68 9.81 6.55
CA PRO A 124 -15.68 8.89 7.07
C PRO A 124 -15.63 7.58 6.28
N VAL A 125 -14.43 7.17 5.86
CA VAL A 125 -14.21 5.94 5.06
C VAL A 125 -13.98 4.71 5.94
N LYS A 126 -13.44 4.90 7.15
CA LYS A 126 -13.18 3.84 8.13
C LYS A 126 -14.27 3.82 9.18
N THR A 127 -14.81 2.64 9.43
CA THR A 127 -15.93 2.46 10.35
C THR A 127 -15.48 2.51 11.82
N ASP A 128 -14.27 2.05 12.18
CA ASP A 128 -13.85 1.95 13.59
C ASP A 128 -12.43 2.48 13.86
N THR A 129 -12.33 3.65 14.50
CA THR A 129 -11.05 4.18 15.02
C THR A 129 -10.96 3.90 16.52
N ARG A 130 -10.28 2.82 16.90
CA ARG A 130 -9.98 2.49 18.30
C ARG A 130 -8.67 3.15 18.71
N ILE A 131 -8.69 3.97 19.77
CA ILE A 131 -7.52 4.73 20.23
C ILE A 131 -7.01 4.14 21.55
N GLY A 132 -5.71 3.90 21.61
CA GLY A 132 -4.98 3.66 22.86
C GLY A 132 -4.21 4.91 23.26
N VAL A 133 -4.11 5.17 24.57
CA VAL A 133 -3.40 6.33 25.13
C VAL A 133 -2.37 5.84 26.14
N ILE A 134 -1.11 6.20 25.91
CA ILE A 134 -0.02 6.00 26.86
C ILE A 134 0.12 7.25 27.70
N CYS A 135 -0.18 7.14 28.99
CA CYS A 135 -0.03 8.19 29.98
C CYS A 135 0.26 7.57 31.34
N PRO A 136 0.80 8.35 32.31
CA PRO A 136 1.12 7.83 33.63
C PRO A 136 -0.12 7.21 34.30
N GLU A 137 0.07 6.03 34.88
CA GLU A 137 -1.04 5.27 35.48
C GLU A 137 -1.65 6.03 36.67
N GLY A 138 -2.98 6.01 36.78
CA GLY A 138 -3.70 6.69 37.86
C GLY A 138 -3.72 8.23 37.77
N SER A 139 -3.20 8.82 36.69
CA SER A 139 -3.25 10.27 36.47
C SER A 139 -4.65 10.76 36.06
N ALA A 140 -4.92 12.05 36.27
CA ALA A 140 -6.12 12.70 35.75
C ALA A 140 -6.23 12.60 34.22
N LEU A 141 -5.09 12.55 33.52
CA LEU A 141 -5.03 12.35 32.08
C LEU A 141 -5.57 10.98 31.65
N ALA A 142 -5.35 9.95 32.48
CA ALA A 142 -5.85 8.62 32.21
C ALA A 142 -7.38 8.55 32.31
N THR A 143 -7.96 9.18 33.34
CA THR A 143 -9.41 9.24 33.51
C THR A 143 -10.07 10.08 32.42
N GLU A 144 -9.46 11.20 32.02
CA GLU A 144 -9.92 12.01 30.89
C GLU A 144 -9.90 11.22 29.57
N ALA A 145 -8.84 10.48 29.27
CA ALA A 145 -8.76 9.66 28.07
C ALA A 145 -9.84 8.57 28.03
N GLN A 146 -10.13 7.94 29.17
CA GLN A 146 -11.21 6.95 29.29
C GLN A 146 -12.59 7.60 29.05
N GLN A 147 -12.84 8.79 29.60
CA GLN A 147 -14.08 9.54 29.37
C GLN A 147 -14.28 9.91 27.90
N LEU A 148 -13.20 10.15 27.16
CA LEU A 148 -13.21 10.42 25.72
C LEU A 148 -13.38 9.15 24.86
N GLY A 149 -13.49 7.97 25.47
CA GLY A 149 -13.71 6.71 24.78
C GLY A 149 -12.43 6.01 24.29
N ALA A 150 -11.28 6.27 24.91
CA ALA A 150 -10.08 5.48 24.66
C ALA A 150 -10.30 4.02 25.12
N VAL A 151 -9.95 3.07 24.25
CA VAL A 151 -10.18 1.63 24.47
C VAL A 151 -9.17 1.06 25.47
N ALA A 152 -7.94 1.58 25.45
CA ALA A 152 -6.87 1.17 26.34
C ALA A 152 -6.11 2.41 26.81
N VAL A 153 -5.90 2.52 28.11
CA VAL A 153 -5.21 3.65 28.74
C VAL A 153 -4.29 3.11 29.82
N GLY A 154 -3.03 3.56 29.83
CA GLY A 154 -2.04 3.18 30.84
C GLY A 154 -0.61 3.25 30.31
N GLU A 155 0.36 3.01 31.18
CA GLU A 155 1.78 3.05 30.84
C GLU A 155 2.35 1.64 30.78
N GLU A 156 2.72 1.07 31.93
CA GLU A 156 3.39 -0.24 32.01
C GLU A 156 2.44 -1.39 31.67
N SER A 157 1.21 -1.34 32.17
CA SER A 157 0.13 -2.28 31.84
C SER A 157 -0.13 -2.40 30.33
N LEU A 158 -0.10 -1.27 29.61
CA LEU A 158 -0.31 -1.22 28.17
C LEU A 158 0.91 -1.77 27.42
N PHE A 159 2.13 -1.50 27.90
CA PHE A 159 3.34 -2.10 27.34
C PHE A 159 3.36 -3.63 27.48
N GLU A 160 2.93 -4.17 28.62
CA GLU A 160 2.80 -5.61 28.83
C GLU A 160 1.77 -6.25 27.90
N ALA A 161 0.59 -5.63 27.74
CA ALA A 161 -0.41 -6.08 26.78
C ALA A 161 0.14 -6.11 25.34
N VAL A 162 0.87 -5.06 24.93
CA VAL A 162 1.52 -5.01 23.61
C VAL A 162 2.59 -6.09 23.45
N ARG A 163 3.37 -6.38 24.49
CA ARG A 163 4.38 -7.48 24.47
C ARG A 163 3.74 -8.86 24.36
N ARG A 164 2.59 -9.07 25.01
CA ARG A 164 1.78 -10.30 24.90
C ARG A 164 1.13 -10.45 23.52
N GLY A 165 0.98 -9.35 22.79
CA GLY A 165 0.37 -9.32 21.45
C GLY A 165 -1.09 -8.87 21.44
N ASP A 166 -1.65 -8.53 22.60
CA ASP A 166 -3.04 -8.10 22.77
C ASP A 166 -3.18 -6.61 22.41
N ILE A 167 -3.32 -6.33 21.12
CA ILE A 167 -3.47 -4.96 20.60
C ILE A 167 -4.91 -4.74 20.16
N ALA A 168 -5.71 -4.10 21.03
CA ALA A 168 -7.11 -3.79 20.78
C ALA A 168 -7.35 -2.45 20.05
N PHE A 169 -6.29 -1.69 19.75
CA PHE A 169 -6.37 -0.34 19.19
C PHE A 169 -5.72 -0.22 17.79
N ASN A 170 -6.20 0.75 17.02
CA ASN A 170 -5.75 1.05 15.66
C ASN A 170 -4.93 2.35 15.57
N LYS A 171 -4.98 3.20 16.61
CA LYS A 171 -4.14 4.40 16.78
C LYS A 171 -3.63 4.46 18.21
N LEU A 172 -2.43 5.00 18.40
CA LEU A 172 -1.77 5.11 19.69
C LEU A 172 -1.26 6.54 19.88
N ILE A 173 -1.67 7.15 20.99
CA ILE A 173 -1.22 8.48 21.42
C ILE A 173 -0.32 8.28 22.63
N CYS A 174 0.73 9.09 22.77
CA CYS A 174 1.61 9.08 23.91
C CYS A 174 1.68 10.49 24.51
N HIS A 175 1.49 10.59 25.82
CA HIS A 175 1.78 11.83 26.53
C HIS A 175 3.30 12.09 26.54
N THR A 176 3.71 13.36 26.61
CA THR A 176 5.14 13.75 26.64
C THR A 176 5.88 13.13 27.82
N ASP A 177 5.23 13.03 28.98
CA ASP A 177 5.86 12.52 30.21
C ASP A 177 6.19 11.03 30.10
N SER A 178 5.32 10.26 29.44
CA SER A 178 5.51 8.82 29.20
C SER A 178 6.37 8.51 27.97
N GLN A 179 6.93 9.53 27.31
CA GLN A 179 7.78 9.32 26.14
C GLN A 179 9.08 8.59 26.50
N GLU A 180 9.63 8.82 27.69
CA GLU A 180 10.82 8.11 28.17
C GLU A 180 10.52 6.63 28.47
N ALA A 181 9.38 6.36 29.10
CA ALA A 181 8.93 5.00 29.37
C ALA A 181 8.71 4.21 28.06
N LEU A 182 8.11 4.85 27.04
CA LEU A 182 7.96 4.26 25.71
C LEU A 182 9.30 3.85 25.09
N LYS A 183 10.36 4.66 25.26
CA LYS A 183 11.71 4.32 24.77
C LYS A 183 12.30 3.13 25.55
N LYS A 184 12.09 3.08 26.86
CA LYS A 184 12.58 1.99 27.74
C LYS A 184 11.82 0.68 27.51
N ALA A 185 10.55 0.74 27.11
CA ALA A 185 9.68 -0.42 26.99
C ALA A 185 10.05 -1.41 25.86
N GLN A 186 10.94 -1.06 24.93
CA GLN A 186 11.39 -1.92 23.82
C GLN A 186 10.25 -2.53 22.97
N VAL A 187 9.08 -1.88 22.93
CA VAL A 187 7.90 -2.30 22.14
C VAL A 187 8.00 -1.95 20.65
N ASN A 188 9.13 -1.37 20.22
CA ASN A 188 9.39 -0.92 18.86
C ASN A 188 9.35 -2.03 17.81
N ARG A 189 9.82 -3.24 18.16
CA ARG A 189 9.80 -4.39 17.25
C ARG A 189 8.38 -4.84 16.90
N ILE A 190 7.40 -4.58 17.77
CA ILE A 190 6.00 -4.99 17.60
C ILE A 190 5.18 -3.85 16.97
N LEU A 191 5.27 -2.65 17.53
CA LEU A 191 4.47 -1.50 17.07
C LEU A 191 4.99 -0.88 15.76
N GLY A 192 6.29 -1.03 15.47
CA GLY A 192 6.94 -0.49 14.27
C GLY A 192 6.37 -1.06 12.97
N PRO A 193 6.40 -2.40 12.77
CA PRO A 193 5.84 -3.03 11.57
C PRO A 193 4.34 -2.76 11.38
N LYS A 194 3.58 -2.61 12.48
CA LYS A 194 2.15 -2.28 12.46
C LYS A 194 1.85 -0.80 12.19
N GLY A 195 2.86 0.08 12.18
CA GLY A 195 2.67 1.52 11.96
C GLY A 195 1.97 2.26 13.11
N LEU A 196 1.87 1.61 14.28
CA LEU A 196 1.22 2.15 15.48
C LEU A 196 2.17 2.93 16.38
N MET A 197 3.47 2.89 16.11
CA MET A 197 4.47 3.62 16.89
C MET A 197 4.19 5.14 16.90
N PRO A 198 4.05 5.77 18.07
CA PRO A 198 3.90 7.22 18.18
C PRO A 198 5.12 7.97 17.63
N ASN A 199 4.88 9.09 16.96
CA ASN A 199 5.94 9.93 16.38
C ASN A 199 5.60 11.41 16.56
N PRO A 200 6.54 12.26 17.02
CA PRO A 200 6.29 13.70 17.16
C PRO A 200 5.94 14.35 15.81
N LYS A 201 6.50 13.89 14.69
CA LYS A 201 6.16 14.39 13.35
C LYS A 201 4.74 14.06 12.90
N ARG A 202 4.09 13.07 13.54
CA ARG A 202 2.68 12.74 13.31
C ARG A 202 1.75 13.47 14.28
N GLY A 203 2.28 14.23 15.24
CA GLY A 203 1.48 14.84 16.30
C GLY A 203 0.83 13.84 17.25
N THR A 204 1.36 12.61 17.34
CA THR A 204 0.82 11.59 18.26
C THR A 204 1.60 11.53 19.59
N ILE A 205 2.64 12.35 19.74
CA ILE A 205 3.30 12.61 21.01
C ILE A 205 2.96 14.05 21.38
N THR A 206 2.09 14.23 22.36
CA THR A 206 1.48 15.53 22.68
C THR A 206 1.25 15.68 24.18
N SER A 207 1.21 16.91 24.67
CA SER A 207 0.71 17.22 26.01
C SER A 207 -0.82 17.13 26.04
N ASP A 208 -1.47 17.62 24.98
CA ASP A 208 -2.92 17.82 24.97
C ASP A 208 -3.63 16.61 24.35
N ILE A 209 -3.89 15.60 25.19
CA ILE A 209 -4.50 14.33 24.77
C ILE A 209 -5.89 14.55 24.15
N LYS A 210 -6.71 15.42 24.76
CA LYS A 210 -8.09 15.68 24.32
C LYS A 210 -8.16 16.23 22.89
N ALA A 211 -7.39 17.28 22.60
CA ALA A 211 -7.34 17.88 21.26
C ALA A 211 -6.83 16.86 20.23
N THR A 212 -5.74 16.16 20.58
CA THR A 212 -5.14 15.15 19.71
C THR A 212 -6.11 13.99 19.40
N MET A 213 -6.87 13.52 20.39
CA MET A 213 -7.89 12.48 20.18
C MET A 213 -8.96 12.96 19.20
N GLN A 214 -9.47 14.17 19.36
CA GLN A 214 -10.50 14.73 18.48
C GLN A 214 -10.01 14.92 17.04
N GLU A 215 -8.75 15.32 16.86
CA GLU A 215 -8.13 15.44 15.54
C GLU A 215 -7.90 14.08 14.88
N LEU A 216 -7.50 13.06 15.65
CA LEU A 216 -7.21 11.73 15.14
C LEU A 216 -8.47 10.93 14.80
N ILE A 217 -9.60 11.25 15.41
CA ILE A 217 -10.91 10.67 15.08
C ILE A 217 -11.32 11.14 13.69
N GLY A 218 -11.44 10.19 12.76
CA GLY A 218 -11.83 10.47 11.37
C GLY A 218 -10.72 11.07 10.50
N ALA A 219 -9.50 11.26 11.02
CA ALA A 219 -8.35 11.63 10.20
C ALA A 219 -7.72 10.40 9.53
N ASP A 220 -7.57 10.48 8.22
CA ASP A 220 -6.85 9.53 7.40
C ASP A 220 -5.48 10.09 7.02
N GLU A 221 -4.45 9.26 7.17
CA GLU A 221 -3.08 9.61 6.80
C GLU A 221 -2.75 9.08 5.41
N TYR A 222 -2.09 9.89 4.60
CA TYR A 222 -1.52 9.46 3.33
C TYR A 222 -0.03 9.76 3.27
N ARG A 223 0.68 8.93 2.50
CA ARG A 223 2.11 9.06 2.25
C ARG A 223 2.39 8.80 0.79
N GLU A 224 3.15 9.70 0.18
CA GLU A 224 3.68 9.51 -1.16
C GLU A 224 4.67 8.35 -1.20
N ARG A 225 4.48 7.44 -2.15
CA ARG A 225 5.40 6.34 -2.44
C ARG A 225 5.64 6.27 -3.93
N SER A 226 6.90 6.36 -4.35
CA SER A 226 7.30 6.28 -5.76
C SER A 226 6.59 7.30 -6.67
N GLY A 227 6.34 8.52 -6.17
CA GLY A 227 5.64 9.57 -6.92
C GLY A 227 4.13 9.36 -7.05
N VAL A 228 3.53 8.47 -6.26
CA VAL A 228 2.07 8.28 -6.20
C VAL A 228 1.59 8.39 -4.76
N VAL A 229 0.54 9.17 -4.55
CA VAL A 229 -0.22 9.20 -3.29
C VAL A 229 -1.44 8.31 -3.46
N ARG A 230 -1.61 7.34 -2.55
CA ARG A 230 -2.78 6.46 -2.51
C ARG A 230 -3.53 6.64 -1.21
N MET A 231 -4.85 6.75 -1.29
CA MET A 231 -5.70 6.86 -0.12
C MET A 231 -7.13 6.40 -0.45
N ALA A 232 -7.73 5.64 0.46
CA ALA A 232 -9.14 5.32 0.38
C ALA A 232 -9.99 6.58 0.62
N VAL A 233 -10.89 6.89 -0.32
CA VAL A 233 -11.68 8.13 -0.33
C VAL A 233 -13.18 7.89 -0.12
N GLY A 234 -13.64 6.65 -0.20
CA GLY A 234 -15.05 6.31 0.01
C GLY A 234 -15.29 4.83 0.18
N GLN A 235 -16.52 4.48 0.53
CA GLN A 235 -17.05 3.11 0.51
C GLN A 235 -17.97 2.93 -0.71
N LEU A 236 -18.19 1.69 -1.14
CA LEU A 236 -19.10 1.38 -2.26
C LEU A 236 -20.52 1.93 -2.01
N GLY A 237 -20.94 1.97 -0.75
CA GLY A 237 -22.19 2.55 -0.26
C GLY A 237 -22.36 4.07 -0.43
N PHE A 238 -21.32 4.81 -0.84
CA PHE A 238 -21.37 6.27 -0.90
C PHE A 238 -22.15 6.77 -2.10
N SER A 239 -22.91 7.86 -1.89
CA SER A 239 -23.53 8.60 -2.98
C SER A 239 -22.46 9.31 -3.82
N PRO A 240 -22.75 9.64 -5.10
CA PRO A 240 -21.78 10.33 -5.95
C PRO A 240 -21.38 11.71 -5.40
N GLN A 241 -22.30 12.39 -4.72
CA GLN A 241 -22.01 13.68 -4.07
C GLN A 241 -21.06 13.52 -2.89
N MET A 242 -21.30 12.52 -2.03
CA MET A 242 -20.41 12.24 -0.89
C MET A 242 -18.99 11.91 -1.35
N LEU A 243 -18.86 11.08 -2.39
CA LEU A 243 -17.57 10.73 -2.95
C LEU A 243 -16.88 11.95 -3.59
N ALA A 244 -17.62 12.78 -4.32
CA ALA A 244 -17.09 13.99 -4.95
C ALA A 244 -16.53 14.97 -3.91
N ASP A 245 -17.24 15.18 -2.81
CA ASP A 245 -16.81 16.14 -1.77
C ASP A 245 -15.58 15.63 -1.01
N ASN A 246 -15.49 14.31 -0.77
CA ASN A 246 -14.28 13.69 -0.24
C ASN A 246 -13.08 13.85 -1.19
N ILE A 247 -13.26 13.61 -2.49
CA ILE A 247 -12.19 13.77 -3.49
C ILE A 247 -11.77 15.24 -3.57
N LYS A 248 -12.70 16.20 -3.58
CA LYS A 248 -12.38 17.64 -3.57
C LYS A 248 -11.56 18.03 -2.36
N ALA A 249 -11.95 17.59 -1.16
CA ALA A 249 -11.23 17.86 0.09
C ALA A 249 -9.81 17.29 0.05
N LEU A 250 -9.63 16.07 -0.47
CA LEU A 250 -8.31 15.48 -0.66
C LEU A 250 -7.46 16.27 -1.65
N MET A 251 -8.02 16.64 -2.79
CA MET A 251 -7.29 17.34 -3.86
C MET A 251 -6.90 18.76 -3.45
N SER A 252 -7.74 19.49 -2.71
CA SER A 252 -7.38 20.80 -2.15
C SER A 252 -6.24 20.66 -1.15
N LYS A 253 -6.38 19.75 -0.18
CA LYS A 253 -5.34 19.51 0.83
C LYS A 253 -4.03 19.05 0.21
N LEU A 254 -4.07 18.22 -0.84
CA LEU A 254 -2.87 17.81 -1.56
C LEU A 254 -2.16 18.97 -2.24
N LYS A 255 -2.91 19.87 -2.88
CA LYS A 255 -2.35 21.09 -3.50
C LYS A 255 -1.70 21.99 -2.45
N ASP A 256 -2.36 22.19 -1.31
CA ASP A 256 -1.80 22.99 -0.21
C ASP A 256 -0.50 22.39 0.31
N ASN A 257 -0.48 21.07 0.54
CA ASN A 257 0.74 20.38 1.00
C ASN A 257 1.85 20.41 -0.06
N ILE A 258 1.52 20.36 -1.35
CA ILE A 258 2.50 20.50 -2.44
C ILE A 258 3.13 21.91 -2.42
N ASN A 259 2.31 22.95 -2.23
CA ASN A 259 2.75 24.33 -2.20
C ASN A 259 3.58 24.67 -0.95
N GLN A 260 3.29 24.03 0.18
CA GLN A 260 4.05 24.18 1.43
C GLN A 260 5.39 23.44 1.42
N LEU A 261 5.59 22.52 0.47
CA LEU A 261 6.78 21.69 0.42
C LEU A 261 7.87 22.41 -0.39
N ASP A 262 8.99 22.72 0.28
CA ASP A 262 10.16 23.28 -0.41
C ASP A 262 10.89 22.15 -1.17
N ASP A 263 10.75 22.14 -2.51
CA ASP A 263 11.48 21.23 -3.40
C ASP A 263 12.11 22.01 -4.56
N ASN A 264 13.28 21.55 -5.02
CA ASN A 264 14.01 22.18 -6.12
C ASN A 264 13.24 22.13 -7.44
N LEU A 265 12.38 21.11 -7.62
CA LEU A 265 11.40 21.06 -8.70
C LEU A 265 10.01 21.02 -8.07
N PRO A 266 9.13 21.98 -8.42
CA PRO A 266 7.80 22.01 -7.87
C PRO A 266 7.06 20.73 -8.26
N LYS A 267 6.50 20.05 -7.25
CA LYS A 267 5.67 18.87 -7.48
C LYS A 267 4.39 19.32 -8.18
N ALA A 268 3.94 18.54 -9.15
CA ALA A 268 2.69 18.81 -9.85
C ALA A 268 1.88 17.53 -9.98
N ILE A 269 0.56 17.65 -9.91
CA ILE A 269 -0.34 16.51 -10.13
C ILE A 269 -0.35 16.20 -11.63
N ASP A 270 -0.06 14.95 -11.98
CA ASP A 270 -0.01 14.45 -13.36
C ASP A 270 -1.33 13.79 -13.74
N GLU A 271 -1.77 12.83 -12.94
CA GLU A 271 -2.92 11.97 -13.23
C GLU A 271 -3.63 11.60 -11.93
N VAL A 272 -4.95 11.44 -11.99
CA VAL A 272 -5.77 10.94 -10.88
C VAL A 272 -6.51 9.72 -11.37
N VAL A 273 -6.29 8.58 -10.73
CA VAL A 273 -6.93 7.31 -11.06
C VAL A 273 -7.80 6.86 -9.90
N LEU A 274 -9.05 6.50 -10.20
CA LEU A 274 -10.00 5.95 -9.25
C LEU A 274 -10.13 4.44 -9.47
N SER A 275 -10.08 3.68 -8.39
CA SER A 275 -10.23 2.23 -8.41
C SER A 275 -11.05 1.75 -7.21
N THR A 276 -11.49 0.50 -7.25
CA THR A 276 -12.08 -0.20 -6.10
C THR A 276 -11.17 -1.35 -5.66
N THR A 277 -11.62 -2.14 -4.67
CA THR A 277 -10.81 -3.24 -4.12
C THR A 277 -10.54 -4.36 -5.13
N HIS A 278 -11.51 -4.68 -5.98
CA HIS A 278 -11.43 -5.73 -7.01
C HIS A 278 -11.62 -5.18 -8.43
N GLY A 279 -12.02 -3.91 -8.57
CA GLY A 279 -12.29 -3.28 -9.86
C GLY A 279 -11.06 -2.70 -10.57
N PRO A 280 -11.21 -2.37 -11.87
CA PRO A 280 -10.16 -1.73 -12.65
C PRO A 280 -9.91 -0.27 -12.20
N GLY A 281 -8.80 0.31 -12.63
CA GLY A 281 -8.49 1.73 -12.41
C GLY A 281 -8.93 2.58 -13.60
N PHE A 282 -9.73 3.62 -13.35
CA PHE A 282 -10.17 4.59 -14.35
C PHE A 282 -9.49 5.94 -14.14
N SER A 283 -8.91 6.50 -15.20
CA SER A 283 -8.37 7.86 -15.17
C SER A 283 -9.53 8.87 -15.13
N LEU A 284 -9.50 9.78 -14.15
CA LEU A 284 -10.58 10.73 -13.92
C LEU A 284 -10.35 12.06 -14.63
N ASN A 285 -11.43 12.60 -15.18
CA ASN A 285 -11.53 14.00 -15.61
C ASN A 285 -11.98 14.90 -14.44
N SER A 286 -11.90 16.22 -14.61
CA SER A 286 -12.41 17.22 -13.67
C SER A 286 -13.94 17.31 -13.61
N LYS A 287 -14.65 16.66 -14.54
CA LYS A 287 -16.11 16.71 -14.67
C LYS A 287 -16.80 15.73 -13.72
N PHE A 288 -17.87 16.21 -13.08
CA PHE A 288 -18.71 15.40 -12.19
C PHE A 288 -19.86 14.69 -12.92
N ALA A 289 -20.56 15.41 -13.78
CA ALA A 289 -21.78 14.94 -14.44
C ALA A 289 -21.51 13.74 -15.38
N PRO A 290 -22.44 12.78 -15.48
CA PRO A 290 -22.35 11.67 -16.42
C PRO A 290 -22.37 12.18 -17.86
N THR A 291 -21.76 11.42 -18.75
CA THR A 291 -21.76 11.72 -20.19
C THR A 291 -23.05 11.29 -20.89
N ASP A 292 -23.76 10.31 -20.33
CA ASP A 292 -25.04 9.81 -20.85
C ASP A 292 -26.21 10.54 -20.18
N ASP A 293 -26.99 11.28 -20.97
CA ASP A 293 -28.15 12.06 -20.50
C ASP A 293 -29.24 11.19 -19.85
N LYS A 294 -29.29 9.89 -20.17
CA LYS A 294 -30.26 8.95 -19.57
C LYS A 294 -29.93 8.64 -18.12
N ILE A 295 -28.68 8.84 -17.72
CA ILE A 295 -28.19 8.43 -16.41
C ILE A 295 -28.11 9.65 -15.52
N LYS A 296 -28.96 9.67 -14.50
CA LYS A 296 -28.90 10.66 -13.43
C LYS A 296 -28.03 10.17 -12.27
N PRO A 297 -27.33 11.07 -11.56
CA PRO A 297 -26.56 10.72 -10.36
C PRO A 297 -27.38 10.00 -9.28
N GLU A 298 -28.69 10.24 -9.23
CA GLU A 298 -29.62 9.60 -8.30
C GLU A 298 -29.66 8.07 -8.46
N HIS A 299 -29.53 7.55 -9.69
CA HIS A 299 -29.47 6.11 -9.93
C HIS A 299 -28.21 5.47 -9.33
N LEU A 300 -27.17 6.28 -9.08
CA LEU A 300 -25.92 5.88 -8.43
C LEU A 300 -25.93 6.19 -6.93
N ALA A 301 -27.03 6.65 -6.34
CA ALA A 301 -27.09 6.89 -4.89
C ALA A 301 -27.36 5.58 -4.12
N THR A 302 -28.17 4.68 -4.66
CA THR A 302 -28.50 3.39 -4.05
C THR A 302 -27.37 2.41 -4.32
N ALA A 303 -26.66 1.97 -3.29
CA ALA A 303 -25.81 0.80 -3.40
C ALA A 303 -26.72 -0.43 -3.41
N MET A 304 -26.70 -1.19 -4.51
CA MET A 304 -27.33 -2.52 -4.56
C MET A 304 -26.63 -3.48 -3.60
#